data_AF-A0A661ZLD5-F1
#
_entry.id   AF-A0A661ZLD5-F1
#
_cell.length_a   1.000
_cell.length_b   1.000
_cell.length_c   1.000
_cell.angle_alpha   90.00
_cell.angle_beta   90.00
_cell.angle_gamma   90.00
#
_symmetry.space_group_name_H-M   'P 1'
#
loop_
_entity.id
_entity.type
_entity.pdbx_description
1 polymer ?
#
loop_
_entity_poly.entity_id
_entity_poly.type
_entity_poly.pdbx_seq_one_letter_code
_entity_poly.pdbx_strand_id
1 'polypeptide(L)'
;WPAFLDGIGNALGYGWILLTVAFFRELFGSGTIWNYPIMENLGFYDFGYKNNGFMILPPMALIVVGIIIWIQRSRDKELVEEK
;
A
#
# COMPACT_ATOMS: atom_id res chain seq x y z
N TRP A 1 25.38 4.31 19.44
CA TRP A 1 24.03 3.98 19.93
C TRP A 1 22.92 4.79 19.24
N PRO A 2 22.94 6.15 19.20
CA PRO A 2 21.90 6.92 18.50
C PRO A 2 21.77 6.53 17.03
N ALA A 3 22.89 6.44 16.30
CA ALA A 3 22.91 5.98 14.91
C ALA A 3 22.32 4.56 14.66
N PHE A 4 22.34 3.66 15.66
CA PHE A 4 21.74 2.33 15.52
C PHE A 4 20.22 2.40 15.63
N LEU A 5 19.71 3.18 16.58
CA LEU A 5 18.28 3.48 16.72
C LEU A 5 17.76 4.25 15.50
N ASP A 6 18.52 5.21 14.97
CA ASP A 6 18.18 5.95 13.75
C ASP A 6 18.13 5.03 12.52
N GLY A 7 19.04 4.06 12.44
CA GLY A 7 19.04 3.04 11.39
C GLY A 7 17.79 2.18 11.41
N ILE A 8 17.37 1.72 12.60
CA ILE A 8 16.13 0.94 12.78
C ILE A 8 14.91 1.79 12.44
N GLY A 9 14.86 3.05 12.90
CA GLY A 9 13.74 3.96 12.62
C GLY A 9 13.53 4.18 11.13
N ASN A 10 14.60 4.40 10.37
CA ASN A 10 14.52 4.54 8.92
C ASN A 10 14.09 3.24 8.24
N ALA A 11 14.70 2.10 8.60
CA ALA A 11 14.33 0.82 8.03
C ALA A 11 12.86 0.46 8.28
N LEU A 12 12.33 0.74 9.47
CA LEU A 12 10.93 0.55 9.81
C LEU A 12 10.02 1.50 9.02
N GLY A 13 10.39 2.78 8.89
CA GLY A 13 9.63 3.75 8.12
C GLY A 13 9.49 3.36 6.65
N TYR A 14 10.61 3.05 5.98
CA TYR A 14 10.60 2.59 4.60
C TYR A 14 9.92 1.22 4.45
N GLY A 15 10.24 0.28 5.34
CA GLY A 15 9.66 -1.07 5.33
C GLY A 15 8.15 -1.06 5.48
N TRP A 16 7.60 -0.21 6.34
CA TRP A 16 6.17 -0.08 6.55
C TRP A 16 5.43 0.38 5.29
N ILE A 17 5.98 1.35 4.58
CA ILE A 17 5.41 1.83 3.31
C ILE A 17 5.44 0.72 2.25
N LEU A 18 6.56 0.00 2.14
CA LEU A 18 6.69 -1.12 1.20
C LEU A 18 5.67 -2.24 1.47
N LEU A 19 5.50 -2.63 2.74
CA LEU A 19 4.53 -3.64 3.14
C LEU A 19 3.10 -3.21 2.83
N THR A 20 2.75 -1.97 3.15
CA THR A 20 1.40 -1.43 2.92
C THR A 20 1.08 -1.38 1.42
N VAL A 21 2.01 -0.89 0.60
CA VAL A 21 1.83 -0.82 -0.86
C VAL A 21 1.73 -2.22 -1.47
N ALA A 22 2.57 -3.16 -1.05
CA ALA A 22 2.53 -4.55 -1.52
C ALA A 22 1.19 -5.21 -1.19
N PHE A 23 0.70 -5.04 0.03
CA PHE A 23 -0.61 -5.55 0.48
C PHE A 23 -1.75 -5.09 -0.44
N PHE A 24 -1.87 -3.78 -0.67
CA PHE A 24 -2.96 -3.26 -1.51
C PHE A 24 -2.82 -3.72 -2.97
N ARG A 25 -1.60 -3.82 -3.49
CA ARG A 25 -1.36 -4.32 -4.85
C ARG A 25 -1.73 -5.78 -5.03
N GLU A 26 -1.45 -6.63 -4.04
CA GLU A 26 -1.83 -8.05 -4.09
C GLU A 26 -3.36 -8.19 -3.99
N LEU A 27 -3.96 -7.50 -3.01
CA LEU A 27 -5.40 -7.57 -2.75
C LEU A 27 -6.24 -7.10 -3.94
N PHE A 28 -5.91 -5.94 -4.54
CA PHE A 28 -6.69 -5.39 -5.66
C PHE A 28 -6.19 -5.82 -7.04
N GLY A 29 -4.98 -6.38 -7.13
CA GLY A 29 -4.40 -6.84 -8.40
C GLY A 29 -4.76 -8.30 -8.69
N SER A 30 -4.33 -9.21 -7.82
CA SER A 30 -4.53 -10.66 -7.97
C SER A 30 -5.63 -11.22 -7.08
N GLY A 31 -6.28 -10.42 -6.24
CA GLY A 31 -7.35 -10.89 -5.35
C GLY A 31 -6.88 -11.85 -4.27
N THR A 32 -5.57 -11.97 -4.11
CA THR A 32 -4.90 -12.87 -3.17
C THR A 32 -4.12 -12.05 -2.16
N ILE A 33 -3.98 -12.57 -0.95
CA ILE A 33 -2.94 -12.13 -0.02
C ILE A 33 -2.21 -13.38 0.43
N TRP A 34 -0.89 -13.42 0.22
CA TRP A 34 -0.03 -14.53 0.65
C TRP A 34 -0.48 -15.88 0.06
N ASN A 35 -0.94 -15.87 -1.20
CA ASN A 35 -1.56 -17.01 -1.89
C ASN A 35 -2.91 -17.50 -1.33
N TYR A 36 -3.49 -16.80 -0.36
CA TYR A 36 -4.87 -17.06 0.05
C TYR A 36 -5.84 -16.22 -0.81
N PRO A 37 -6.76 -16.84 -1.57
CA PRO A 37 -7.65 -16.14 -2.49
C PRO A 37 -8.81 -15.49 -1.72
N ILE A 38 -8.56 -14.32 -1.14
CA ILE A 38 -9.51 -13.61 -0.29
C ILE A 38 -10.73 -13.13 -1.08
N MET A 39 -10.53 -12.64 -2.31
CA MET A 39 -11.65 -12.18 -3.15
C MET A 39 -12.56 -13.33 -3.63
N GLU A 40 -12.02 -14.54 -3.73
CA GLU A 40 -12.80 -15.75 -4.02
C GLU A 40 -13.58 -16.22 -2.79
N ASN A 41 -12.92 -16.27 -1.62
CA ASN A 41 -13.54 -16.68 -0.35
C ASN A 41 -14.64 -15.71 0.14
N LEU A 42 -14.56 -14.43 -0.22
CA LEU A 42 -15.58 -13.42 0.09
C LEU A 42 -16.79 -13.46 -0.87
N GLY A 43 -16.80 -14.33 -1.88
CA GLY A 43 -17.91 -14.48 -2.82
C GLY A 43 -18.05 -13.35 -3.85
N PHE A 44 -17.03 -12.49 -4.01
CA PHE A 44 -17.06 -11.42 -5.03
C PHE A 44 -17.06 -11.96 -6.46
N TYR A 45 -16.46 -13.13 -6.68
CA TYR A 45 -16.46 -13.81 -7.97
C TYR A 45 -17.86 -14.24 -8.43
N ASP A 46 -18.73 -14.65 -7.51
CA ASP A 46 -20.15 -14.98 -7.81
C ASP A 46 -20.99 -13.75 -8.14
N PHE A 47 -20.57 -12.56 -7.71
CA PHE A 47 -21.17 -11.27 -8.07
C PHE A 47 -20.69 -10.69 -9.40
N GLY A 48 -19.83 -11.42 -10.15
CA GLY A 48 -19.29 -10.99 -11.43
C GLY A 48 -18.00 -10.18 -11.34
N TYR A 49 -17.35 -10.12 -10.17
CA TYR A 49 -16.06 -9.47 -10.01
C TYR A 49 -14.96 -10.35 -10.62
N LYS A 50 -14.37 -9.91 -11.73
CA LYS A 50 -13.11 -10.44 -12.24
C LYS A 50 -11.97 -9.55 -11.75
N ASN A 51 -10.92 -10.16 -11.20
CA ASN A 51 -9.70 -9.45 -10.88
C ASN A 51 -9.23 -8.64 -12.10
N ASN A 52 -9.32 -7.32 -11.97
CA ASN A 52 -8.82 -6.42 -12.98
C ASN A 52 -7.36 -6.17 -12.61
N GLY A 53 -6.44 -6.90 -13.24
CA GLY A 53 -4.97 -6.85 -13.00
C GLY A 53 -4.33 -5.47 -13.21
N PHE A 54 -5.13 -4.42 -13.34
CA PHE A 54 -4.76 -3.02 -13.37
C PHE A 54 -3.85 -2.62 -12.20
N MET A 55 -4.13 -3.09 -10.98
CA MET A 55 -3.31 -2.79 -9.77
C MET A 55 -1.94 -3.49 -9.75
N ILE A 56 -1.70 -4.46 -10.64
CA ILE A 56 -0.40 -5.10 -10.80
C ILE A 56 0.57 -4.18 -11.56
N LEU A 57 0.05 -3.32 -12.43
CA LEU A 57 0.85 -2.45 -13.29
C LEU A 57 1.78 -1.55 -12.45
N PRO A 58 3.06 -1.39 -12.86
CA PRO A 58 4.01 -0.52 -12.17
C PRO A 58 3.51 0.89 -11.82
N PRO A 59 2.80 1.65 -12.69
CA PRO A 59 2.32 2.99 -12.35
C PRO A 59 1.32 3.02 -11.19
N MET A 60 0.60 1.93 -10.91
CA MET A 60 -0.36 1.91 -9.81
C MET A 60 0.30 1.95 -8.44
N ALA A 61 1.54 1.48 -8.33
CA ALA A 61 2.32 1.64 -7.10
C ALA A 61 2.54 3.11 -6.73
N LEU A 62 2.76 3.97 -7.74
CA LEU A 62 2.94 5.42 -7.53
C LEU A 62 1.64 6.09 -7.07
N ILE A 63 0.49 5.66 -7.61
CA ILE A 63 -0.82 6.16 -7.20
C ILE A 63 -1.12 5.79 -5.75
N VAL A 64 -0.88 4.53 -5.36
CA VAL A 64 -1.09 4.06 -3.97
C VAL A 64 -0.20 4.83 -3.00
N VAL A 65 1.10 4.98 -3.32
CA VAL A 65 2.01 5.80 -2.51
C VAL A 65 1.55 7.25 -2.43
N GLY A 66 1.11 7.83 -3.54
CA GLY A 66 0.58 9.20 -3.58
C GLY A 66 -0.64 9.39 -2.67
N ILE A 67 -1.55 8.42 -2.64
CA ILE A 67 -2.72 8.44 -1.74
C ILE A 67 -2.27 8.34 -0.27
N ILE A 68 -1.30 7.46 0.04
CA ILE A 68 -0.77 7.31 1.40
C ILE A 68 -0.16 8.64 1.88
N ILE A 69 0.68 9.28 1.06
CA ILE A 69 1.29 10.59 1.35
C ILE A 69 0.20 11.66 1.50
N TRP A 70 -0.82 11.65 0.64
CA TRP A 70 -1.92 12.60 0.70
C TRP A 70 -2.72 12.48 1.99
N ILE A 71 -3.02 11.26 2.44
CA ILE A 71 -3.71 11.03 3.73
C ILE A 71 -2.85 11.51 4.89
N GLN A 72 -1.55 11.21 4.86
CA GLN A 72 -0.61 11.65 5.88
C GLN A 72 -0.57 13.18 5.97
N ARG A 73 -0.39 13.88 4.84
CA ARG A 73 -0.37 15.35 4.76
C ARG A 73 -1.73 16.00 5.06
N SER A 74 -2.83 15.30 4.80
CA SER A 74 -4.16 15.83 5.13
C SER A 74 -4.43 15.84 6.63
N ARG A 75 -3.84 14.89 7.37
CA ARG A 75 -3.96 14.79 8.83
C ARG A 75 -2.93 15.66 9.55
N ASP A 76 -1.71 15.71 9.02
CA ASP A 76 -0.62 16.49 9.57
C ASP A 76 -0.22 17.59 8.60
N LYS A 77 -0.73 18.81 8.87
CA LYS A 77 -0.47 19.99 8.04
C LYS A 77 0.90 20.61 8.30
N GLU A 78 1.62 20.22 9.37
CA GLU A 78 3.00 20.67 9.57
C GLU A 78 3.94 20.07 8.50
N LEU A 79 3.54 18.96 7.87
CA LEU A 79 4.24 18.33 6.74
C LEU A 79 3.90 18.95 5.38
N VAL A 80 3.02 19.97 5.35
CA VAL A 80 2.70 20.73 4.15
C VAL A 80 3.63 21.94 4.12
N GLU A 81 4.54 21.99 3.14
CA GLU A 81 5.43 23.14 2.97
C GLU A 81 4.60 24.43 2.88
N GLU A 82 4.91 25.41 3.74
CA GLU A 82 4.45 26.78 3.53
C GLU A 82 5.06 27.30 2.23
N LYS A 83 4.22 27.95 1.42
CA LYS A 83 4.61 28.51 0.13
C LYS A 83 5.61 29.64 0.25
#